data_AF-A0A654CM42-F1
#
_entry.id   AF-A0A654CM42-F1
#
_cell.length_a   1.000
_cell.length_b   1.000
_cell.length_c   1.000
_cell.angle_alpha   90.00
_cell.angle_beta   90.00
_cell.angle_gamma   90.00
#
_symmetry.space_group_name_H-M   'P 1'
#
loop_
_entity.id
_entity.type
_entity.pdbx_description
1 polymer ?
#
loop_
_entity_poly.entity_id
_entity_poly.type
_entity_poly.pdbx_seq_one_letter_code
_entity_poly.pdbx_strand_id
1 'polypeptide(L)' 'MYRIIPYRGFEIHVSLAASTADLYDVSFRIKGGSNLGVLGQCGRTVTLNNGPFTRRWSYLIAECAGQAAIDLLLAPANDE' A
#
# COMPACT_ATOMS: atom_id res chain seq x y z
N MET A 1 -1.13 11.41 9.01
CA MET A 1 -2.18 10.48 9.51
C MET A 1 -1.85 9.07 9.05
N TYR A 2 -2.32 8.03 9.74
CA TYR A 2 -1.86 6.66 9.47
C TYR A 2 -2.97 5.62 9.71
N ARG A 3 -3.00 4.56 8.90
CA ARG A 3 -3.92 3.43 9.03
C ARG A 3 -3.25 2.13 8.59
N ILE A 4 -3.53 1.04 9.30
CA ILE A 4 -3.13 -0.32 8.92
C ILE A 4 -4.35 -1.05 8.37
N ILE A 5 -4.16 -1.74 7.25
CA ILE A 5 -5.19 -2.56 6.61
C ILE A 5 -4.62 -3.98 6.42
N PRO A 6 -5.10 -5.00 7.15
CA PRO A 6 -4.66 -6.37 6.95
C PRO A 6 -5.24 -6.95 5.66
N TYR A 7 -4.43 -7.68 4.89
CA TYR A 7 -4.87 -8.36 3.67
C TYR A 7 -4.01 -9.60 3.40
N ARG A 8 -4.65 -10.78 3.31
CA ARG A 8 -4.00 -12.07 2.97
C ARG A 8 -2.73 -12.41 3.78
N GLY A 9 -2.72 -12.07 5.08
CA GLY A 9 -1.57 -12.30 5.97
C GLY A 9 -0.47 -11.23 5.90
N PHE A 10 -0.67 -10.20 5.09
CA PHE A 10 0.14 -8.99 5.05
C PHE A 10 -0.59 -7.82 5.72
N GLU A 11 0.15 -6.74 5.94
CA GLU A 11 -0.34 -5.47 6.45
C GLU A 11 0.00 -4.36 5.47
N ILE A 12 -0.99 -3.60 5.04
CA ILE A 12 -0.82 -2.40 4.24
C ILE A 12 -0.78 -1.20 5.20
N HIS A 13 0.39 -0.60 5.34
CA HIS A 13 0.69 0.54 6.20
C HIS A 13 0.51 1.82 5.39
N VAL A 14 -0.65 2.48 5.50
CA VAL A 14 -0.99 3.69 4.75
C VAL A 14 -0.63 4.94 5.53
N SER A 15 0.12 5.83 4.89
CA SER A 15 0.55 7.13 5.43
C SER A 15 0.02 8.27 4.59
N LEU A 16 -0.67 9.20 5.25
CA LEU A 16 -1.17 10.44 4.64
C LEU A 16 -0.37 11.64 5.15
N ALA A 17 0.18 12.42 4.21
CA ALA A 17 0.78 13.72 4.47
C ALA A 17 -0.19 14.82 4.00
N ALA A 18 -0.49 15.80 4.86
CA ALA A 18 -1.34 16.91 4.47
C ALA A 18 -0.60 17.79 3.45
N SER A 19 -1.27 18.11 2.34
CA SER A 19 -0.69 18.87 1.22
C SER A 19 -1.32 20.27 1.13
N THR A 20 -2.65 20.33 1.13
CA THR A 20 -3.46 21.57 1.15
C THR A 20 -4.75 21.29 1.93
N ALA A 21 -5.59 22.31 2.19
CA ALA A 21 -6.84 22.15 2.94
C ALA A 21 -7.66 20.94 2.44
N ASP A 22 -7.87 19.97 3.33
CA ASP A 22 -8.55 18.69 3.10
C ASP A 22 -7.99 17.77 2.00
N LEU A 23 -6.78 18.05 1.52
CA LEU A 23 -6.08 17.25 0.51
C LEU A 23 -4.78 16.65 1.06
N TYR A 24 -4.55 15.39 0.73
CA TYR A 24 -3.48 14.57 1.28
C TYR A 24 -2.72 13.83 0.18
N ASP A 25 -1.40 13.95 0.25
CA ASP A 25 -0.49 13.04 -0.45
C ASP A 25 -0.50 11.69 0.28
N VAL A 26 -0.56 10.62 -0.49
CA VAL A 26 -0.73 9.28 0.05
C VAL A 26 0.40 8.36 -0.37
N SER A 27 0.92 7.63 0.60
CA SER A 27 1.89 6.57 0.41
C SER A 27 1.47 5.34 1.20
N PHE A 28 1.92 4.17 0.76
CA PHE A 28 1.73 2.94 1.50
C PHE A 28 3.01 2.12 1.54
N ARG A 29 3.09 1.19 2.49
CA ARG A 29 4.14 0.18 2.60
C ARG A 29 3.50 -1.15 2.95
N ILE A 30 4.01 -2.26 2.44
CA ILE A 30 3.51 -3.59 2.77
C ILE A 30 4.44 -4.22 3.80
N LYS A 31 3.91 -4.82 4.86
CA LYS A 31 4.69 -5.58 5.85
C LYS A 31 4.04 -6.93 6.12
N GLY A 32 4.76 -7.84 6.75
CA GLY A 32 4.23 -9.15 7.11
C GLY A 32 4.17 -10.15 5.94
N GLY A 33 3.43 -11.24 6.15
CA GLY A 33 3.48 -12.45 5.34
C GLY A 33 4.47 -13.47 5.91
N SER A 34 4.05 -14.73 6.01
CA SER A 34 4.86 -15.85 6.53
C SER A 34 6.11 -16.14 5.70
N ASN A 35 6.22 -15.54 4.50
CA ASN A 35 7.36 -15.66 3.61
C ASN A 35 8.30 -14.46 3.76
N LEU A 36 9.17 -14.52 4.78
CA LEU A 36 10.26 -13.55 4.99
C LEU A 36 11.18 -13.36 3.76
N GLY A 37 11.23 -14.32 2.83
CA GLY A 37 12.00 -14.21 1.58
C GLY A 37 11.45 -13.17 0.58
N VAL A 38 10.13 -12.92 0.58
CA VAL A 38 9.50 -11.91 -0.30
C VAL A 38 9.65 -10.50 0.30
N LEU A 39 9.84 -10.41 1.62
CA LEU A 39 9.92 -9.14 2.36
C LEU A 39 11.15 -8.27 2.04
N GLY A 40 12.19 -8.83 1.42
CA GLY A 40 13.32 -8.04 0.93
C GLY A 40 12.90 -6.93 -0.04
N GLN A 41 11.77 -7.10 -0.75
CA GLN A 41 11.16 -6.08 -1.61
C GLN A 41 10.00 -5.32 -0.93
N CYS A 42 9.26 -5.92 -0.01
CA CYS A 42 8.06 -5.31 0.59
C CYS A 42 8.32 -4.12 1.54
N GLY A 43 9.55 -3.91 2.03
CA GLY A 43 9.84 -2.81 2.95
C GLY A 43 9.79 -1.39 2.35
N ARG A 44 9.66 -1.25 1.03
CA ARG A 44 9.76 0.05 0.35
C ARG A 44 8.44 0.83 0.44
N THR A 45 8.54 2.12 0.77
CA THR A 45 7.38 3.01 0.70
C THR A 45 7.08 3.32 -0.75
N VAL A 46 5.84 3.09 -1.16
CA VAL A 46 5.30 3.44 -2.47
C VAL A 46 4.47 4.70 -2.33
N THR A 47 4.88 5.77 -3.02
CA THR A 47 4.07 6.98 -3.15
C THR A 47 3.07 6.78 -4.27
N LEU A 48 1.79 7.07 -4.02
CA LEU A 48 0.78 7.07 -5.07
C LEU A 48 0.82 8.40 -5.80
N ASN A 49 0.91 8.33 -7.13
CA ASN A 49 0.87 9.49 -8.01
C ASN A 49 -0.57 9.93 -8.27
N ASN A 50 -0.73 11.11 -8.90
CA ASN A 50 -2.02 11.72 -9.27
C ASN A 50 -2.87 12.23 -8.08
N GLY A 51 -2.25 12.42 -6.92
CA GLY A 51 -2.82 13.17 -5.80
C GLY A 51 -2.57 14.68 -5.90
N PRO A 52 -2.86 15.45 -4.85
CA PRO A 52 -3.37 14.99 -3.54
C PRO A 52 -4.87 14.68 -3.55
N PHE A 53 -5.32 13.78 -2.68
CA PHE A 53 -6.72 13.33 -2.59
C PHE A 53 -7.40 13.76 -1.30
N THR A 54 -8.73 13.78 -1.27
CA THR A 54 -9.45 13.92 0.00
C THR A 54 -9.23 12.70 0.88
N ARG A 55 -9.27 12.89 2.21
CA ARG A 55 -8.91 11.85 3.20
C ARG A 55 -9.53 10.47 2.94
N ARG A 56 -10.83 10.41 2.61
CA ARG A 56 -11.54 9.15 2.34
C ARG A 56 -11.03 8.47 1.07
N TRP A 57 -10.78 9.24 0.02
CA TRP A 57 -10.21 8.76 -1.23
C TRP A 57 -8.77 8.30 -1.07
N SER A 58 -7.97 9.02 -0.28
CA SER A 58 -6.58 8.63 0.00
C SER A 58 -6.50 7.21 0.59
N TYR A 59 -7.34 6.91 1.59
CA TYR A 59 -7.37 5.57 2.18
C TYR A 59 -7.89 4.50 1.20
N LEU A 60 -8.95 4.80 0.44
CA LEU A 60 -9.52 3.85 -0.51
C LEU A 60 -8.52 3.46 -1.62
N ILE A 61 -7.86 4.45 -2.23
CA ILE A 61 -6.89 4.20 -3.31
C ILE A 61 -5.68 3.45 -2.78
N ALA A 62 -5.18 3.80 -1.59
CA ALA A 62 -4.07 3.09 -0.96
C ALA A 62 -4.41 1.63 -0.61
N GLU A 63 -5.64 1.37 -0.16
CA GLU A 63 -6.14 0.02 0.08
C GLU A 63 -6.17 -0.79 -1.21
N CYS A 64 -6.82 -0.28 -2.26
CA CYS A 64 -6.89 -0.96 -3.55
C CYS A 64 -5.51 -1.22 -4.17
N ALA A 65 -4.61 -0.22 -4.14
CA ALA A 65 -3.26 -0.36 -4.68
C ALA A 65 -2.43 -1.37 -3.87
N GLY A 66 -2.53 -1.34 -2.54
CA GLY A 66 -1.83 -2.28 -1.66
C GLY A 66 -2.31 -3.72 -1.84
N GLN A 67 -3.63 -3.93 -1.99
CA GLN A 67 -4.21 -5.24 -2.26
C GLN A 67 -3.74 -5.78 -3.62
N ALA A 68 -3.80 -4.97 -4.68
CA ALA A 68 -3.33 -5.36 -6.00
C ALA A 68 -1.83 -5.71 -6.01
N ALA A 69 -1.00 -4.95 -5.29
CA ALA A 69 0.42 -5.24 -5.15
C ALA A 69 0.67 -6.57 -4.40
N ILE A 70 -0.09 -6.87 -3.35
CA ILE A 70 -0.03 -8.16 -2.65
C ILE A 70 -0.46 -9.30 -3.56
N ASP A 71 -1.51 -9.12 -4.36
CA ASP A 71 -1.98 -10.14 -5.28
C ASP A 71 -0.95 -10.43 -6.38
N LEU A 72 -0.22 -9.42 -6.85
CA LEU A 72 0.92 -9.60 -7.77
C LEU A 72 2.09 -10.35 -7.10
N LEU A 73 2.38 -10.07 -5.83
CA LEU A 73 3.44 -10.77 -5.08
C LEU A 73 3.12 -12.25 -4.83
N LEU A 74 1.84 -12.58 -4.72
CA LEU A 74 1.36 -13.95 -4.50
C LEU A 74 1.06 -14.69 -5.81
N ALA A 75 1.06 -13.98 -6.95
CA ALA A 75 0.86 -14.61 -8.24
C ALA A 75 1.99 -15.62 -8.49
N PRO A 76 1.68 -16.83 -9.00
CA PRO A 76 2.71 -17.77 -9.41
C PRO A 76 3.61 -17.07 -10.44
N ALA A 77 4.92 -17.31 -10.36
CA ALA A 77 5.79 -16.99 -11.48
C ALA A 77 5.28 -17.82 -12.65
N ASN A 78 4.66 -17.17 -13.63
CA ASN A 78 4.32 -17.85 -14.86
C ASN A 78 5.67 -18.24 -15.50
N ASP A 79 5.99 -19.53 -15.44
CA ASP A 79 6.99 -20.13 -16.32
C ASP A 79 6.40 -20.07 -17.73
N GLU A 80 6.65 -18.97 -18.43
CA GLU A 80 6.41 -18.83 -19.87
C GLU A 80 7.71 -19.02 -20.65
#